data_AF-G7LAJ9-F1
#
_entry.id   AF-G7LAJ9-F1
#
_cell.length_a   1.000
_cell.length_b   1.000
_cell.length_c   1.000
_cell.angle_alpha   90.00
_cell.angle_beta   90.00
_cell.angle_gamma   90.00
#
_symmetry.space_group_name_H-M   'P 1'
#
loop_
_entity.id
_entity.type
_entity.pdbx_description
1 polymer ?
#
loop_
_entity_poly.entity_id
_entity_poly.type
_entity_poly.pdbx_seq_one_letter_code
_entity_poly.pdbx_strand_id
1 'polypeptide(L)' 'MIVGWARLLAKKPHHYRPGTVALRERSSHAVLAVLQEAAEAYLVGLFEDTNLCAIHAKRVTIMPKDIQLYPW' A
#
# COMPACT_ATOMS: atom_id res chain seq x y z
N MET A 1 24.82 49.89 1.80
CA MET A 1 24.70 48.42 2.01
C MET A 1 23.28 47.91 1.71
N ILE A 2 22.71 48.14 0.51
CA ILE A 2 21.32 47.67 0.22
C ILE A 2 21.15 47.01 -1.16
N VAL A 3 22.07 47.21 -2.12
CA VAL A 3 21.92 46.62 -3.47
C VAL A 3 22.57 45.24 -3.67
N GLY A 4 23.24 44.67 -2.66
CA GLY A 4 23.97 43.39 -2.77
C GLY A 4 23.12 42.13 -2.53
N TRP A 5 22.02 42.24 -1.78
CA TRP A 5 21.26 41.06 -1.31
C TRP A 5 20.33 40.45 -2.36
N ALA A 6 19.89 41.25 -3.34
CA ALA A 6 18.96 40.80 -4.38
C ALA A 6 19.56 39.76 -5.35
N ARG A 7 20.90 39.64 -5.40
CA ARG A 7 21.59 38.70 -6.31
C ARG A 7 21.82 37.31 -5.67
N LEU A 8 21.58 37.15 -4.36
CA LEU A 8 21.78 35.87 -3.66
C LEU A 8 20.56 34.93 -3.69
N LEU A 9 19.37 35.46 -4.02
CA LEU A 9 18.13 34.67 -4.05
C LEU A 9 17.87 33.96 -5.40
N ALA A 10 18.78 34.10 -6.37
CA ALA A 10 18.62 33.53 -7.72
C ALA A 10 19.49 32.28 -7.97
N LYS A 11 19.96 31.58 -6.94
CA LYS A 11 20.40 30.18 -7.09
C LYS A 11 19.16 29.29 -7.21
N LYS A 12 18.50 29.35 -8.37
CA LYS A 12 17.52 28.33 -8.77
C LYS A 12 18.27 26.99 -8.80
N PRO A 13 17.88 25.98 -8.00
CA PRO A 13 18.39 24.64 -8.25
C PRO A 13 17.99 24.26 -9.67
N HIS A 14 19.00 24.00 -10.49
CA HIS A 14 18.80 23.42 -11.80
C HIS A 14 18.13 22.05 -11.60
N HIS A 15 17.08 21.79 -12.39
CA HIS A 15 16.42 20.50 -12.55
C HIS A 15 15.27 20.12 -11.60
N TYR A 16 14.23 20.95 -11.52
CA TYR A 16 12.89 20.41 -11.25
C TYR A 16 12.39 19.69 -12.51
N ARG A 17 12.33 18.35 -12.48
CA ARG A 17 11.75 17.51 -13.54
C ARG A 17 10.37 17.00 -13.11
N PRO A 18 9.30 17.79 -13.28
CA PRO A 18 7.95 17.40 -12.85
C PRO A 18 7.47 16.10 -13.49
N GLY A 19 7.85 15.85 -14.75
CA GLY A 19 7.48 14.63 -15.47
C GLY A 19 8.03 13.35 -14.83
N THR A 20 9.26 13.36 -14.29
CA THR A 20 9.82 12.16 -13.63
C THR A 20 9.20 11.90 -12.26
N VAL A 21 8.80 12.96 -11.54
CA VAL A 21 8.14 12.82 -10.23
C VAL A 21 6.70 12.33 -10.42
N ALA A 22 5.95 12.90 -11.36
CA ALA A 22 4.58 12.47 -11.68
C ALA A 22 4.53 11.03 -12.22
N LEU A 23 5.49 10.64 -13.07
CA LEU A 23 5.61 9.26 -13.54
C LEU A 23 5.96 8.30 -12.39
N ARG A 24 6.89 8.68 -11.50
CA ARG A 24 7.24 7.89 -10.32
C ARG A 24 6.06 7.74 -9.37
N GLU A 25 5.33 8.80 -9.10
CA GLU A 25 4.12 8.77 -8.26
C GLU A 25 3.05 7.87 -8.88
N ARG A 26 2.81 7.97 -10.20
CA ARG A 26 1.88 7.07 -10.90
C ARG A 26 2.31 5.61 -10.80
N SER A 27 3.60 5.31 -10.97
CA SER A 27 4.14 3.95 -10.81
C SER A 27 3.98 3.44 -9.37
N SER A 28 4.24 4.27 -8.36
CA SER A 28 4.05 3.90 -6.95
C SER A 28 2.58 3.59 -6.65
N HIS A 29 1.64 4.40 -7.14
CA HIS A 29 0.21 4.15 -6.97
C HIS A 29 -0.22 2.84 -7.63
N ALA A 30 0.28 2.53 -8.83
CA ALA A 30 0.00 1.27 -9.50
C ALA A 30 0.51 0.05 -8.71
N VAL A 31 1.71 0.15 -8.14
CA VAL A 31 2.27 -0.93 -7.29
C VAL A 31 1.45 -1.13 -6.01
N LEU A 32 1.03 -0.04 -5.37
CA LEU A 32 0.20 -0.12 -4.17
C LEU A 32 -1.19 -0.71 -4.47
N ALA A 33 -1.79 -0.34 -5.61
CA ALA A 33 -3.07 -0.90 -6.03
C ALA A 33 -2.97 -2.42 -6.28
N VAL A 34 -1.94 -2.87 -6.99
CA VAL A 34 -1.71 -4.31 -7.23
C VAL A 34 -1.48 -5.07 -5.92
N LEU A 35 -0.70 -4.49 -4.99
CA LEU A 35 -0.48 -5.11 -3.68
C LEU A 35 -1.79 -5.21 -2.88
N GLN A 36 -2.64 -4.19 -2.94
CA GLN A 36 -3.91 -4.19 -2.24
C GLN A 36 -4.88 -5.19 -2.86
N GLU A 37 -5.00 -5.26 -4.18
CA GLU A 37 -5.80 -6.29 -4.87
C GLU A 37 -5.32 -7.72 -4.52
N ALA A 38 -4.00 -7.95 -4.53
CA ALA A 38 -3.44 -9.24 -4.16
C ALA A 38 -3.70 -9.59 -2.69
N ALA A 39 -3.56 -8.62 -1.78
CA ALA A 39 -3.84 -8.80 -0.36
C ALA A 39 -5.33 -9.11 -0.12
N GLU A 40 -6.24 -8.41 -0.81
CA GLU A 40 -7.68 -8.67 -0.71
C GLU A 40 -8.05 -10.05 -1.24
N ALA A 41 -7.53 -10.44 -2.41
CA ALA A 41 -7.78 -11.77 -2.96
C ALA A 41 -7.31 -12.88 -2.00
N TYR A 42 -6.13 -12.71 -1.40
CA TYR A 42 -5.61 -13.64 -0.40
C TYR A 42 -6.46 -13.68 0.87
N LEU A 43 -6.85 -12.52 1.42
CA LEU A 43 -7.66 -12.46 2.63
C LEU A 43 -9.06 -13.04 2.41
N VAL A 44 -9.67 -12.79 1.24
CA VAL A 44 -10.98 -13.37 0.89
C VAL A 44 -10.89 -14.89 0.89
N GLY A 45 -9.92 -15.49 0.18
CA GLY A 45 -9.75 -16.94 0.16
C GLY A 45 -9.45 -17.52 1.55
N LEU A 46 -8.58 -16.86 2.32
CA LEU A 46 -8.27 -17.27 3.70
C LEU A 46 -9.53 -17.28 4.58
N PHE A 47 -10.38 -16.27 4.47
CA PHE A 47 -11.61 -16.19 5.27
C PHE A 47 -12.70 -17.15 4.79
N GLU A 48 -12.76 -17.50 3.51
CA GLU A 48 -13.68 -18.52 2.98
C GLU A 48 -13.44 -19.88 3.64
N ASP A 49 -12.21 -20.34 3.62
CA ASP A 49 -11.79 -21.59 4.26
C ASP A 49 -11.88 -21.53 5.80
N THR A 50 -11.52 -20.40 6.41
CA THR A 50 -11.67 -20.19 7.87
C THR A 50 -13.14 -20.29 8.27
N ASN A 51 -14.05 -19.75 7.44
CA ASN A 51 -15.48 -19.87 7.64
C ASN A 51 -15.95 -21.33 7.53
N LEU A 52 -15.41 -22.11 6.57
CA LEU A 52 -15.68 -23.56 6.50
C LEU A 52 -15.26 -24.28 7.78
N CYS A 53 -14.12 -23.91 8.38
CA CYS A 53 -13.67 -24.46 9.66
C CYS A 53 -14.61 -24.09 10.82
N ALA A 54 -15.13 -22.85 10.84
CA ALA A 54 -16.10 -22.41 11.84
C ALA A 54 -17.42 -23.20 11.71
N ILE A 55 -17.93 -23.39 10.49
CA ILE A 55 -19.15 -24.15 10.20
C ILE A 55 -18.96 -25.63 10.57
N HIS A 56 -17.81 -26.22 10.26
CA HIS A 56 -17.47 -27.59 10.66
C HIS A 56 -17.58 -27.78 12.17
N ALA A 57 -17.18 -26.77 12.94
CA ALA A 57 -17.30 -26.73 14.39
C ALA A 57 -18.67 -26.23 14.90
N LYS A 58 -19.70 -26.17 14.05
CA LYS A 58 -21.08 -25.71 14.35
C LYS A 58 -21.15 -24.27 14.90
N ARG A 59 -20.31 -23.38 14.40
CA ARG A 59 -20.28 -21.96 14.78
C ARG A 59 -20.51 -21.07 13.56
N VAL A 60 -21.01 -19.86 13.82
CA VAL A 60 -21.20 -18.80 12.81
C VAL A 60 -20.15 -17.69 12.96
N THR A 61 -19.51 -17.61 14.14
CA THR A 61 -18.43 -16.66 14.41
C THR A 61 -17.07 -17.31 14.17
N ILE A 62 -16.26 -16.68 13.31
CA ILE A 62 -14.85 -17.01 13.09
C ILE A 62 -14.05 -16.65 14.34
N MET A 63 -13.14 -17.53 14.75
CA MET A 63 -12.23 -17.31 15.87
C MET A 63 -10.77 -17.51 15.45
N PRO A 64 -9.79 -16.95 16.19
CA PRO A 64 -8.37 -17.11 15.86
C PRO A 64 -7.91 -18.57 15.68
N LYS A 65 -8.52 -19.51 16.42
CA LYS A 65 -8.23 -20.95 16.29
C LYS A 65 -8.60 -21.54 14.93
N ASP A 66 -9.53 -20.93 14.20
CA ASP A 66 -9.94 -21.39 12.86
C ASP A 66 -8.87 -21.04 11.82
N ILE A 67 -8.15 -19.92 12.02
CA ILE A 67 -6.98 -19.52 11.21
C ILE A 67 -5.72 -20.30 11.62
N GLN A 68 -5.56 -20.62 12.91
CA GLN A 68 -4.41 -21.41 13.39
C GLN A 68 -4.38 -22.85 12.85
N LEU A 69 -5.46 -23.30 12.21
CA LEU A 69 -5.49 -24.59 11.53
C LEU A 69 -4.61 -24.61 10.27
N TYR A 70 -4.28 -23.45 9.70
CA TYR A 70 -3.34 -23.36 8.59
C TYR A 70 -1.91 -23.58 9.07
N PRO A 71 -1.22 -24.62 8.57
CA PRO A 71 0.22 -24.72 8.72
C PRO A 71 0.84 -23.74 7.71
N TRP A 72 1.18 -22.54 8.17
CA TRP A 72 2.13 -21.69 7.47
C TRP A 72 3.54 -22.26 7.61
#